data_AF-A0A972REG3-F1
#
_entry.id   AF-A0A972REG3-F1
#
_cell.length_a   1.000
_cell.length_b   1.000
_cell.length_c   1.000
_cell.angle_alpha   90.00
_cell.angle_beta   90.00
_cell.angle_gamma   90.00
#
_symmetry.space_group_name_H-M   'P 1'
#
loop_
_entity.id
_entity.type
_entity.pdbx_description
1 polymer ?
#
loop_
_entity_poly.entity_id
_entity_poly.type
_entity_poly.pdbx_seq_one_letter_code
_entity_poly.pdbx_strand_id
1 'polypeptide(L)'
;MGISKESIPFRKEDLVFRKIEDEYILVPLYSSSDEVEHIFNLNATGAEIWERIDGTRSVEEIIEELKEEYDHPSGVIEKEVLDFLHDLYEAGIIEVREWK
;
A
#
# COMPACT_ATOMS: atom_id res chain seq x y z
N MET A 1 -11.84 11.85 -3.22
CA MET A 1 -12.45 10.59 -3.68
C MET A 1 -11.55 9.52 -3.14
N GLY A 2 -12.05 8.72 -2.19
CA GLY A 2 -11.23 7.79 -1.42
C GLY A 2 -11.16 6.41 -2.07
N ILE A 3 -10.17 5.64 -1.66
CA ILE A 3 -10.04 4.21 -1.98
C ILE A 3 -11.22 3.46 -1.34
N SER A 4 -11.83 2.56 -2.09
CA SER A 4 -12.94 1.71 -1.65
C SER A 4 -12.49 0.25 -1.58
N LYS A 5 -13.26 -0.60 -0.89
CA LYS A 5 -12.98 -2.04 -0.77
C LYS A 5 -12.93 -2.77 -2.12
N GLU A 6 -13.76 -2.32 -3.08
CA GLU A 6 -13.84 -2.86 -4.44
C GLU A 6 -12.73 -2.34 -5.37
N SER A 7 -11.93 -1.38 -4.92
CA SER A 7 -10.83 -0.85 -5.70
C SER A 7 -9.70 -1.88 -5.79
N ILE A 8 -9.04 -1.94 -6.94
CA ILE A 8 -7.83 -2.75 -7.15
C ILE A 8 -6.62 -1.82 -7.15
N PRO A 9 -5.82 -1.80 -6.06
CA PRO A 9 -4.60 -1.01 -6.03
C PRO A 9 -3.52 -1.65 -6.91
N PHE A 10 -2.75 -0.83 -7.61
CA PHE A 10 -1.58 -1.24 -8.37
C PHE A 10 -0.42 -0.27 -8.15
N ARG A 11 0.81 -0.81 -8.13
CA ARG A 11 2.04 -0.05 -7.91
C ARG A 11 2.45 0.67 -9.19
N LYS A 12 2.98 1.90 -9.08
CA LYS A 12 3.66 2.55 -10.20
C LYS A 12 4.99 1.88 -10.51
N GLU A 13 5.42 1.97 -11.77
CA GLU A 13 6.64 1.31 -12.26
C GLU A 13 7.93 2.00 -11.82
N ASP A 14 7.88 3.28 -11.46
CA ASP A 14 9.05 4.10 -11.12
C ASP A 14 9.24 4.20 -9.60
N LEU A 15 9.24 3.04 -8.94
CA LEU A 15 9.38 2.92 -7.50
C LEU A 15 10.47 1.92 -7.16
N VAL A 16 11.28 2.25 -6.16
CA VAL A 16 12.25 1.33 -5.57
C VAL A 16 11.73 0.89 -4.22
N PHE A 17 11.48 -0.40 -4.09
CA PHE A 17 11.21 -1.04 -2.81
C PHE A 17 12.44 -1.82 -2.35
N ARG A 18 12.91 -1.56 -1.13
CA ARG A 18 14.12 -2.20 -0.57
C ARG A 18 13.88 -2.60 0.87
N LYS A 19 14.15 -3.87 1.16
CA LYS A 19 14.23 -4.39 2.53
C LYS A 19 15.65 -4.25 3.06
N ILE A 20 15.82 -3.65 4.24
CA ILE A 20 17.09 -3.50 4.94
C ILE A 20 16.89 -4.00 6.37
N GLU A 21 17.41 -5.20 6.66
CA GLU A 21 17.22 -5.88 7.95
C GLU A 21 15.72 -6.02 8.32
N ASP A 22 15.24 -5.25 9.29
CA ASP A 22 13.85 -5.21 9.77
C ASP A 22 13.06 -3.99 9.22
N GLU A 23 13.70 -3.14 8.43
CA GLU A 23 13.10 -1.95 7.83
C GLU A 23 12.76 -2.18 6.35
N TYR A 24 11.64 -1.59 5.93
CA TYR A 24 11.17 -1.65 4.56
C TYR A 24 11.07 -0.24 4.01
N ILE A 25 11.88 0.07 3.00
CA ILE A 25 12.00 1.41 2.46
C ILE A 25 11.39 1.44 1.06
N LEU A 26 10.54 2.43 0.83
CA LEU A 26 9.95 2.71 -0.47
C LEU A 26 10.33 4.11 -0.93
N VAL A 27 10.90 4.20 -2.13
CA VAL A 27 11.43 5.43 -2.72
C VAL A 27 10.84 5.62 -4.11
N PRO A 28 10.04 6.68 -4.34
CA PRO A 28 9.62 7.05 -5.69
C PRO A 28 10.79 7.66 -6.47
N LEU A 29 10.95 7.27 -7.74
CA LEU A 29 12.04 7.71 -8.61
C LEU A 29 11.75 9.04 -9.34
N TYR A 30 10.50 9.52 -9.29
CA TYR A 30 10.10 10.82 -9.82
C TYR A 30 10.55 11.96 -8.90
N SER A 31 11.70 12.57 -9.20
CA SER A 31 12.12 13.85 -8.61
C SER A 31 11.63 15.02 -9.46
N SER A 32 10.52 15.66 -9.09
CA SER A 32 10.28 17.05 -9.46
C SER A 32 10.91 17.92 -8.39
N SER A 33 11.76 18.87 -8.80
CA SER A 33 12.75 19.60 -7.97
C SER A 33 12.22 20.41 -6.75
N ASP A 34 10.95 20.31 -6.40
CA ASP A 34 10.31 20.98 -5.26
C ASP A 34 9.55 20.00 -4.33
N GLU A 35 9.47 18.72 -4.69
CA GLU A 35 8.80 17.69 -3.89
C GLU A 35 9.86 16.91 -3.12
N VAL A 36 9.87 17.16 -1.81
CA VAL A 36 10.72 16.52 -0.79
C VAL A 36 10.89 15.03 -1.10
N GLU A 37 12.11 14.52 -0.97
CA GLU A 37 12.43 13.09 -1.07
C GLU A 37 11.50 12.28 -0.15
N HIS A 38 10.36 11.82 -0.67
CA HIS A 38 9.35 11.11 0.11
C HIS A 38 9.80 9.65 0.28
N ILE A 39 10.73 9.44 1.21
CA ILE A 39 11.14 8.11 1.64
C ILE A 39 10.08 7.60 2.61
N PHE A 40 9.39 6.52 2.22
CA PHE A 40 8.41 5.86 3.08
C PHE A 40 9.08 4.70 3.81
N ASN A 41 9.06 4.74 5.13
CA ASN A 41 9.45 3.61 5.96
C ASN A 41 8.19 2.82 6.33
N LEU A 42 8.11 1.61 5.80
CA LEU A 42 7.04 0.67 6.07
C LEU A 42 7.41 -0.19 7.28
N ASN A 43 6.43 -0.41 8.15
CA ASN A 43 6.51 -1.46 9.16
C ASN A 43 6.25 -2.84 8.52
N ALA A 44 6.37 -3.91 9.30
CA ALA A 44 6.16 -5.28 8.80
C ALA A 44 4.79 -5.45 8.12
N THR A 45 3.72 -4.94 8.73
CA THR A 45 2.36 -5.00 8.19
C THR A 45 2.21 -4.20 6.89
N GLY A 46 2.78 -2.99 6.82
CA GLY A 46 2.78 -2.15 5.63
C GLY A 46 3.56 -2.76 4.48
N ALA A 47 4.67 -3.46 4.77
CA ALA A 47 5.41 -4.22 3.78
C ALA A 47 4.60 -5.40 3.25
N GLU A 48 3.89 -6.11 4.12
CA GLU A 48 3.00 -7.20 3.73
C GLU A 48 1.82 -6.74 2.88
N ILE A 49 1.21 -5.61 3.23
CA ILE A 49 0.19 -4.96 2.39
C ILE A 49 0.83 -4.60 1.04
N TRP A 50 1.98 -3.93 1.06
CA TRP A 50 2.70 -3.53 -0.13
C TRP A 50 2.93 -4.71 -1.06
N GLU A 51 3.44 -5.84 -0.56
CA GLU A 51 3.72 -7.07 -1.30
C GLU A 51 2.48 -7.70 -1.95
N ARG A 52 1.28 -7.48 -1.39
CA ARG A 52 -0.01 -7.93 -1.95
C ARG A 52 -0.62 -6.97 -2.97
N ILE A 53 -0.09 -5.75 -3.14
CA ILE A 53 -0.50 -4.82 -4.20
C ILE A 53 0.10 -5.26 -5.54
N ASP A 54 -0.51 -6.24 -6.20
CA ASP A 54 -0.05 -6.75 -7.50
C ASP A 54 -0.87 -6.22 -8.69
N GLY A 55 -1.93 -5.45 -8.43
CA GLY A 55 -2.82 -4.92 -9.45
C GLY A 55 -3.90 -5.88 -9.94
N THR A 56 -4.07 -7.05 -9.32
CA THR A 56 -5.20 -7.95 -9.60
C THR A 56 -6.16 -8.09 -8.42
N ARG A 57 -5.65 -8.08 -7.18
CA ARG A 57 -6.45 -8.18 -5.95
C ARG A 57 -7.16 -6.88 -5.61
N SER A 58 -8.39 -6.99 -5.14
CA SER A 58 -9.14 -5.89 -4.54
C SER A 58 -8.66 -5.57 -3.12
N VAL A 59 -8.97 -4.36 -2.62
CA VAL A 59 -8.69 -3.99 -1.22
C VAL A 59 -9.38 -4.94 -0.24
N GLU A 60 -10.59 -5.39 -0.56
CA GLU A 60 -11.30 -6.39 0.25
C GLU A 60 -10.51 -7.69 0.38
N GLU A 61 -10.03 -8.24 -0.74
CA GLU A 61 -9.22 -9.47 -0.75
C GLU A 61 -7.94 -9.29 0.07
N ILE A 62 -7.24 -8.16 -0.08
CA ILE A 62 -6.04 -7.86 0.70
C ILE A 62 -6.36 -7.83 2.21
N ILE A 63 -7.49 -7.25 2.60
CA ILE A 63 -7.93 -7.20 3.99
C ILE A 63 -8.27 -8.61 4.50
N GLU A 64 -8.94 -9.45 3.71
CA GLU A 64 -9.28 -10.82 4.09
C GLU A 64 -8.02 -11.68 4.25
N GLU A 65 -7.09 -11.64 3.29
CA GLU A 65 -5.81 -12.36 3.37
C GLU A 65 -5.03 -11.96 4.63
N LEU A 66 -4.96 -10.66 4.94
CA LEU A 66 -4.29 -10.18 6.15
C LEU A 66 -5.02 -10.58 7.43
N LYS A 67 -6.36 -10.63 7.43
CA LYS A 67 -7.13 -11.13 8.57
C LYS A 67 -6.91 -12.62 8.82
N GLU A 68 -6.65 -13.40 7.77
CA GLU A 68 -6.34 -14.82 7.92
C GLU A 68 -4.93 -15.05 8.48
N GLU A 69 -3.95 -14.22 8.10
CA GLU A 69 -2.59 -14.30 8.61
C GLU A 69 -2.40 -13.67 10.00
N TYR A 70 -3.11 -12.58 10.29
CA TYR A 70 -3.04 -11.88 11.56
C TYR A 70 -4.28 -12.19 12.39
N ASP A 71 -4.10 -12.87 13.53
CA ASP A 71 -5.13 -13.12 14.57
C ASP A 71 -5.54 -11.82 15.32
N HIS A 72 -5.73 -10.72 14.59
CA HIS A 72 -6.12 -9.42 15.12
C HIS A 72 -7.62 -9.17 14.96
N PRO A 73 -8.24 -8.38 15.84
CA PRO A 73 -9.66 -8.05 15.75
C PRO A 73 -9.99 -7.38 14.41
N SER A 74 -10.97 -7.95 13.70
CA SER A 74 -11.25 -7.69 12.28
C SER A 74 -11.51 -6.22 11.90
N GLY A 75 -11.86 -5.37 12.87
CA GLY A 75 -12.09 -3.94 12.65
C GLY A 75 -10.81 -3.08 12.62
N VAL A 76 -9.69 -3.58 13.13
CA VAL A 76 -8.42 -2.84 13.18
C VAL A 76 -7.68 -2.97 11.85
N ILE A 77 -7.54 -4.19 11.33
CA ILE A 77 -6.85 -4.47 10.07
C ILE A 77 -7.47 -3.69 8.91
N GLU A 78 -8.81 -3.70 8.80
CA GLU A 78 -9.50 -3.00 7.72
C GLU A 78 -9.15 -1.51 7.70
N LYS A 79 -9.17 -0.86 8.88
CA LYS A 79 -8.83 0.56 8.97
C LYS A 79 -7.36 0.78 8.63
N GLU A 80 -6.45 -0.02 9.19
CA GLU A 80 -5.01 0.12 8.92
C GLU A 80 -4.67 -0.04 7.44
N VAL A 81 -5.28 -1.03 6.77
CA VAL A 81 -5.09 -1.23 5.32
C VAL A 81 -5.62 -0.04 4.53
N LEU A 82 -6.82 0.46 4.86
CA LEU A 82 -7.42 1.59 4.16
C LEU A 82 -6.63 2.89 4.36
N ASP A 83 -6.25 3.23 5.60
CA ASP A 83 -5.40 4.39 5.90
C ASP A 83 -4.07 4.26 5.15
N PHE A 84 -3.42 3.09 5.19
CA PHE A 84 -2.15 2.85 4.51
C PHE A 84 -2.23 3.02 2.99
N LEU A 85 -3.23 2.41 2.35
CA LEU A 85 -3.43 2.57 0.91
C LEU A 85 -3.74 4.03 0.55
N HIS A 86 -4.49 4.74 1.40
CA HIS A 86 -4.80 6.15 1.19
C HIS A 86 -3.54 7.01 1.21
N ASP A 87 -2.65 6.81 2.18
CA ASP A 87 -1.36 7.50 2.25
C ASP A 87 -0.53 7.26 0.98
N LEU A 88 -0.45 6.01 0.52
CA LEU A 88 0.29 5.67 -0.71
C LEU A 88 -0.34 6.28 -1.97
N TYR A 89 -1.66 6.38 -2.01
CA TYR A 89 -2.38 6.98 -3.14
C TYR A 89 -2.21 8.50 -3.17
N GLU A 90 -2.32 9.18 -2.02
CA GLU A 90 -2.09 10.62 -1.92
C GLU A 90 -0.64 10.98 -2.23
N ALA A 91 0.30 10.11 -1.85
CA ALA A 91 1.72 10.22 -2.21
C ALA A 91 1.99 9.90 -3.70
N GLY A 92 0.99 9.48 -4.46
CA GLY A 92 1.13 9.13 -5.86
C GLY A 92 2.00 7.89 -6.11
N ILE A 93 2.17 7.02 -5.11
CA ILE A 93 2.94 5.77 -5.18
C ILE A 93 2.10 4.67 -5.82
N ILE A 94 0.84 4.56 -5.42
CA ILE A 94 -0.09 3.60 -6.00
C ILE A 94 -1.19 4.35 -6.75
N GLU A 95 -1.83 3.62 -7.65
CA GLU A 95 -3.07 4.02 -8.27
C GLU A 95 -4.12 2.95 -8.02
N VAL A 96 -5.39 3.31 -8.19
CA VAL A 96 -6.51 2.39 -8.02
C VAL A 96 -7.34 2.35 -9.28
N ARG A 97 -7.85 1.17 -9.61
CA ARG A 97 -8.86 0.98 -10.66
C ARG A 97 -10.11 0.35 -10.07
N GLU A 98 -11.27 0.72 -10.61
CA GLU A 98 -12.54 0.09 -10.23
C GLU A 98 -12.72 -1.22 -10.99
N TRP A 99 -13.23 -2.26 -10.30
CA TRP A 99 -13.68 -3.48 -10.97
C TRP A 99 -14.87 -3.14 -11.87
N LYS A 100 -14.90 -3.68 -13.09
CA LYS A 100 -15.99 -3.45 -14.07
C LYS A 100 -16.89 -4.66 -14.21
#